data_AF-A0A952K7K8-F1
#
_entry.id   AF-A0A952K7K8-F1
#
_cell.length_a   1.000
_cell.length_b   1.000
_cell.length_c   1.000
_cell.angle_alpha   90.00
_cell.angle_beta   90.00
_cell.angle_gamma   90.00
#
_symmetry.space_group_name_H-M   'P 1'
#
loop_
_entity.id
_entity.type
_entity.pdbx_description
1 polymer ?
#
loop_
_entity_poly.entity_id
_entity_poly.type
_entity_poly.pdbx_seq_one_letter_code
_entity_poly.pdbx_strand_id
1 'polypeptide(L)' 'PLGFVAEGRSLIGSYLGSAVPSHDIPHFVGLWRSGRLPVEKLVSSTITLDEINSGMDQLADGHAVRQLINFD' A
#
# COMPACT_ATOMS: atom_id res chain seq x y z
N PRO A 1 -0.13 28.19 12.29
CA PRO A 1 -0.10 28.05 13.77
C PRO A 1 -1.42 28.38 14.46
N LEU A 2 -1.99 29.58 14.25
CA LEU A 2 -3.25 29.99 14.92
C LEU A 2 -4.45 29.07 14.62
N GLY A 3 -4.63 28.62 13.37
CA GLY A 3 -5.74 27.71 13.02
C GLY A 3 -5.65 26.32 13.67
N PHE A 4 -4.45 25.82 14.00
CA PHE A 4 -4.31 24.58 14.75
C PHE A 4 -4.73 24.77 16.22
N VAL A 5 -4.36 25.89 16.83
CA VAL A 5 -4.62 26.16 18.26
C VAL A 5 -6.06 26.58 18.50
N ALA A 6 -6.59 27.52 17.71
CA ALA A 6 -7.94 28.05 17.89
C ALA A 6 -9.05 27.02 17.62
N GLU A 7 -8.78 26.06 16.73
CA GLU A 7 -9.75 25.02 16.36
C GLU A 7 -9.45 23.66 17.02
N GLY A 8 -8.40 23.57 17.84
CA GLY A 8 -8.01 22.33 18.52
C GLY A 8 -7.59 21.20 17.58
N ARG A 9 -6.97 21.51 16.44
CA ARG A 9 -6.49 20.50 15.47
C ARG A 9 -5.15 19.90 15.91
N SER A 10 -4.96 18.62 15.60
CA SER A 10 -3.69 17.92 15.84
C SER A 10 -2.99 17.57 14.53
N LEU A 11 -1.67 17.65 14.52
CA LEU A 11 -0.82 17.08 13.47
C LEU A 11 -0.12 15.84 14.03
N ILE A 12 -0.36 14.68 13.41
CA ILE A 12 0.19 13.40 13.85
C ILE A 12 0.99 12.81 12.69
N GLY A 13 2.28 12.60 12.92
CA GLY A 13 3.12 11.85 11.96
C GLY A 13 2.76 10.37 11.97
N SER A 14 2.92 9.70 10.83
CA SER A 14 2.74 8.26 10.74
C SER A 14 3.86 7.64 9.92
N TYR A 15 4.44 6.57 10.46
CA TYR A 15 5.39 5.72 9.77
C TYR A 15 4.77 4.34 9.63
N LEU A 16 4.65 3.84 8.39
CA LEU A 16 3.97 2.57 8.08
C LEU A 16 2.55 2.46 8.66
N GLY A 17 1.79 3.56 8.66
CA GLY A 17 0.44 3.60 9.25
C GLY A 17 0.43 3.58 10.78
N SER A 18 1.59 3.82 11.42
CA SER A 18 1.79 3.71 12.87
C SER A 18 1.51 2.30 13.41
N ALA A 19 1.67 1.30 12.55
CA ALA A 19 1.39 -0.10 12.84
C ALA A 19 2.51 -0.76 13.67
N VAL A 20 2.14 -1.77 14.45
CA VAL A 20 3.01 -2.76 15.08
C VAL A 20 2.97 -4.02 14.22
N PRO A 21 3.98 -4.29 13.35
CA PRO A 21 3.88 -5.31 12.31
C PRO A 21 3.55 -6.72 12.83
N SER A 22 4.13 -7.12 13.96
CA SER A 22 3.88 -8.43 14.57
C SER A 22 2.44 -8.64 15.04
N HIS A 23 1.72 -7.55 15.33
CA HIS A 23 0.32 -7.56 15.76
C HIS A 23 -0.63 -7.30 14.59
N ASP A 24 -0.37 -6.27 13.79
CA ASP A 24 -1.32 -5.75 12.80
C ASP A 24 -1.34 -6.57 11.49
N ILE A 25 -0.20 -7.09 11.04
CA ILE A 25 -0.15 -7.89 9.80
C ILE A 25 -1.03 -9.15 9.91
N PRO A 26 -0.95 -9.97 10.99
CA PRO A 26 -1.87 -11.09 11.16
C PRO A 26 -3.35 -10.68 11.12
N HIS A 27 -3.69 -9.52 11.68
CA HIS A 27 -5.05 -8.98 11.63
C HIS A 27 -5.48 -8.67 10.20
N PHE A 28 -4.66 -7.94 9.43
CA PHE A 28 -4.94 -7.63 8.03
C PHE A 28 -5.08 -8.87 7.15
N VAL A 29 -4.26 -9.89 7.37
CA VAL A 29 -4.39 -11.20 6.70
C VAL A 29 -5.74 -11.86 7.05
N GLY A 30 -6.20 -11.76 8.29
CA GLY A 30 -7.54 -12.21 8.69
C GLY A 30 -8.67 -11.46 7.98
N LEU A 31 -8.52 -10.13 7.80
CA LEU A 31 -9.48 -9.32 7.03
C LEU A 31 -9.52 -9.73 5.55
N TRP A 32 -8.35 -9.99 4.97
CA TRP A 32 -8.22 -10.46 3.60
C TRP A 32 -8.88 -11.82 3.40
N ARG A 33 -8.55 -12.81 4.24
CA ARG A 33 -9.14 -14.16 4.18
C ARG A 33 -10.66 -14.17 4.38
N SER A 34 -11.19 -13.23 5.17
CA SER A 34 -12.64 -13.08 5.38
C SER A 34 -13.33 -12.24 4.30
N GLY A 35 -12.61 -11.78 3.27
CA GLY A 35 -13.16 -10.98 2.17
C GLY A 35 -13.45 -9.52 2.52
N ARG A 36 -13.06 -9.06 3.72
CA ARG A 36 -13.28 -7.68 4.19
C ARG A 36 -12.18 -6.72 3.76
N LEU A 37 -11.06 -7.24 3.27
CA LEU A 37 -9.95 -6.46 2.72
C LEU A 37 -9.58 -7.01 1.34
N PRO A 38 -10.16 -6.47 0.25
CA PRO A 38 -9.96 -6.98 -1.10
C PRO A 38 -8.65 -6.48 -1.72
N VAL A 39 -7.52 -7.01 -1.24
CA VAL A 39 -6.17 -6.59 -1.64
C VAL A 39 -5.91 -6.80 -3.13
N GLU A 40 -6.55 -7.79 -3.75
CA GLU A 40 -6.46 -8.10 -5.18
C GLU A 40 -6.83 -6.91 -6.05
N LYS A 41 -7.73 -6.03 -5.59
CA LYS A 41 -8.13 -4.82 -6.32
C LYS A 41 -7.00 -3.80 -6.48
N LEU A 42 -5.92 -3.93 -5.71
CA LEU A 42 -4.75 -3.08 -5.83
C LEU A 42 -3.83 -3.53 -6.96
N VAL A 43 -3.90 -4.79 -7.38
CA VAL A 43 -3.03 -5.37 -8.41
C VAL A 43 -3.44 -4.83 -9.78
N SER A 44 -2.57 -4.02 -10.38
CA SER A 44 -2.76 -3.46 -11.71
C SER A 44 -2.17 -4.35 -12.81
N SER A 45 -1.13 -5.12 -12.51
CA SER A 45 -0.48 -6.01 -13.47
C SER A 45 0.33 -7.13 -12.78
N THR A 46 0.59 -8.19 -13.52
CA THR A 46 1.58 -9.22 -13.18
C THR A 46 2.62 -9.25 -14.30
N ILE A 47 3.89 -9.14 -13.94
CA ILE A 47 5.04 -9.09 -14.85
C ILE A 47 6.04 -10.18 -14.48
N THR A 48 6.90 -10.57 -15.39
CA THR A 48 8.06 -11.41 -15.07
C THR A 48 9.25 -10.57 -14.59
N LEU A 49 10.27 -11.21 -14.04
CA LEU A 49 11.50 -10.49 -13.67
C LEU A 49 12.22 -9.87 -14.87
N ASP A 50 12.15 -10.50 -16.05
CA ASP A 50 12.76 -9.98 -17.28
C ASP A 50 12.10 -8.66 -17.75
N GLU A 51 10.84 -8.45 -17.39
CA GLU A 51 10.06 -7.26 -17.73
C GLU A 51 10.25 -6.11 -16.73
N ILE A 52 11.14 -6.25 -15.73
CA ILE A 52 11.26 -5.31 -14.61
C ILE A 52 11.44 -3.85 -15.05
N ASN A 53 12.23 -3.61 -16.10
CA ASN A 53 12.47 -2.24 -16.57
C ASN A 53 11.20 -1.60 -17.13
N SER A 54 10.44 -2.33 -17.96
CA SER A 54 9.13 -1.89 -18.45
C SER A 54 8.14 -1.67 -17.30
N GLY A 55 8.17 -2.55 -16.29
CA GLY A 55 7.38 -2.37 -15.08
C GLY A 55 7.73 -1.09 -14.32
N MET A 56 9.02 -0.74 -14.23
CA MET A 56 9.46 0.51 -13.60
C MET A 56 9.01 1.74 -14.39
N ASP A 57 9.04 1.69 -15.73
CA ASP A 57 8.53 2.75 -16.60
C ASP A 57 7.02 2.97 -16.38
N GLN A 58 6.23 1.89 -16.35
CA GLN A 58 4.79 1.98 -16.06
C GLN A 58 4.47 2.57 -14.69
N LEU A 59 5.31 2.28 -13.68
CA LEU A 59 5.18 2.87 -12.35
C LEU A 59 5.50 4.37 -12.37
N ALA A 60 6.56 4.77 -13.06
CA ALA A 60 6.97 6.17 -13.18
C ALA A 60 5.92 7.02 -13.92
N ASP A 61 5.30 6.45 -14.96
CA ASP A 61 4.24 7.10 -15.74
C ASP A 61 2.89 7.14 -15.01
N GLY A 62 2.77 6.49 -13.85
CA GLY A 62 1.54 6.43 -13.06
C GLY A 62 0.47 5.49 -13.61
N HIS A 63 0.83 4.60 -14.54
CA HIS A 63 -0.06 3.58 -15.09
C HIS A 63 -0.23 2.37 -14.17
N ALA A 64 0.70 2.15 -13.25
CA ALA A 64 0.68 1.04 -12.30
C ALA A 64 0.38 1.49 -10.86
N VAL A 65 -0.41 0.69 -10.14
CA VAL A 65 -0.65 0.84 -8.70
C VAL A 65 0.18 -0.19 -7.92
N ARG A 66 -0.01 -1.47 -8.23
CA ARG A 66 0.76 -2.59 -7.66
C ARG A 66 1.01 -3.62 -8.75
N GLN A 67 2.27 -3.94 -8.97
CA GLN A 67 2.70 -4.95 -9.92
C GLN A 67 3.19 -6.17 -9.14
N LEU A 68 2.72 -7.36 -9.50
CA LEU A 68 3.25 -8.62 -8.97
C LEU A 68 4.37 -9.11 -9.89
N ILE A 69 5.49 -9.50 -9.32
CA ILE A 69 6.60 -10.10 -10.07
C ILE A 69 6.50 -11.61 -9.91
N ASN A 70 6.31 -12.30 -11.04
CA ASN A 70 6.38 -13.76 -11.10
C ASN A 70 7.82 -14.22 -11.35
N PHE A 71 8.24 -15.25 -10.64
CA PHE A 71 9.59 -15.83 -10.72
C PHE A 71 9.61 -17.26 -11.29
N ASP A 72 8.43 -17.85 -11.54
CA ASP A 72 8.28 -19.16 -12.16
C ASP A 72 8.68 -19.14 -13.65
#